data_AF-A0A147BTM6-F1
#
_entry.id   AF-A0A147BTM6-F1
#
_cell.length_a   1.000
_cell.length_b   1.000
_cell.length_c   1.000
_cell.angle_alpha   90.00
_cell.angle_beta   90.00
_cell.angle_gamma   90.00
#
_symmetry.space_group_name_H-M   'P 1'
#
loop_
_entity.id
_entity.type
_entity.pdbx_description
1 polymer ?
#
loop_
_entity_poly.entity_id
_entity_poly.type
_entity_poly.pdbx_seq_one_letter_code
_entity_poly.pdbx_strand_id
1 'polypeptide(L)'
;VSMVKTNIVWNPNGTVSYREVRTFHFDREKSAGGQDDIIVSINGPLVGAGALLRVANPALRFVMAVVINKLNEQLIVNHTVGELLYDGYPDFLAAVSHMLDPTIPTSDGKFGYMHGRNATDDGLYTVYTGVHRMDLYNIITHWNGKKNLTAWKGTCNLINGTNGEINPPLKPGQDTLELFSSDICRSFKLVREGINSLYGISAVRFRVDNRTFDNGTTYLPNACFDTKRKMASGAVDVGPCQHNLPAALSFPHFYLADPSYRDKVEGMKPDPDRHGSTLDMEPRLGLSLKINARIQTNFILERDPLIRNLRNIPELTYPILWQDLVSLVPFKVGVAPARMFTRVYAGLHFAAH
;
A
#
# COMPACT_ATOMS: atom_id res chain seq x y z
N VAL A 1 -13.10 -8.98 -0.90
CA VAL A 1 -12.48 -8.82 0.43
C VAL A 1 -13.57 -8.60 1.45
N SER A 2 -13.48 -9.30 2.58
CA SER A 2 -14.35 -9.12 3.76
C SER A 2 -13.57 -8.32 4.80
N MET A 3 -14.18 -7.28 5.37
CA MET A 3 -13.55 -6.43 6.39
C MET A 3 -14.41 -6.44 7.65
N VAL A 4 -13.83 -6.84 8.78
CA VAL A 4 -14.56 -6.98 10.05
C VAL A 4 -13.78 -6.32 11.18
N LYS A 5 -14.42 -5.35 11.84
CA LYS A 5 -13.88 -4.73 13.05
C LYS A 5 -14.05 -5.68 14.24
N THR A 6 -12.97 -5.99 14.93
CA THR A 6 -12.87 -6.94 16.05
C THR A 6 -12.18 -6.28 17.24
N ASN A 7 -12.25 -6.92 18.42
CA ASN A 7 -11.65 -6.45 19.67
C ASN A 7 -12.02 -4.98 19.97
N ILE A 8 -13.31 -4.66 19.82
CA ILE A 8 -13.82 -3.30 19.97
C ILE A 8 -13.86 -2.93 21.46
N VAL A 9 -13.19 -1.84 21.82
CA VAL A 9 -13.14 -1.31 23.19
C VAL A 9 -13.57 0.17 23.18
N TRP A 10 -14.61 0.48 23.94
CA TRP A 10 -15.09 1.86 24.12
C TRP A 10 -14.35 2.51 25.28
N ASN A 11 -13.75 3.68 25.03
CA ASN A 11 -12.94 4.38 26.02
C ASN A 11 -13.75 5.54 26.67
N PRO A 12 -13.54 5.83 27.97
CA PRO A 12 -14.26 6.91 28.66
C PRO A 12 -14.06 8.31 28.08
N ASN A 13 -12.98 8.52 27.30
CA ASN A 13 -12.64 9.81 26.69
C ASN A 13 -13.34 10.05 25.34
N GLY A 14 -14.40 9.31 25.02
CA GLY A 14 -15.16 9.47 23.78
C GLY A 14 -14.45 8.92 22.54
N THR A 15 -13.51 7.99 22.71
CA THR A 15 -12.85 7.25 21.61
C THR A 15 -13.26 5.78 21.62
N VAL A 16 -13.06 5.10 20.50
CA VAL A 16 -13.23 3.65 20.38
C VAL A 16 -11.97 3.06 19.73
N SER A 17 -11.50 1.94 20.27
CA SER A 17 -10.36 1.20 19.76
C SER A 17 -10.82 -0.11 19.10
N TYR A 18 -10.28 -0.45 17.95
CA TYR A 18 -10.62 -1.68 17.23
C TYR A 18 -9.46 -2.16 16.34
N ARG A 19 -9.50 -3.44 15.96
CA ARG A 19 -8.67 -4.02 14.89
C ARG A 19 -9.56 -4.37 13.71
N GLU A 20 -9.11 -4.17 12.49
CA GLU A 20 -9.89 -4.51 11.30
C GLU A 20 -9.27 -5.70 10.58
N VAL A 21 -9.93 -6.85 10.68
CA VAL A 21 -9.49 -8.08 10.03
C VAL A 21 -9.94 -8.06 8.57
N ARG A 22 -9.00 -8.27 7.65
CA ARG A 22 -9.25 -8.33 6.20
C ARG A 22 -9.06 -9.75 5.69
N THR A 23 -10.10 -10.32 5.10
CA THR A 23 -10.07 -11.65 4.48
C THR A 23 -10.24 -11.55 2.97
N PHE A 24 -9.32 -12.14 2.23
CA PHE A 24 -9.30 -12.14 0.78
C PHE A 24 -9.87 -13.45 0.25
N HIS A 25 -10.78 -13.34 -0.71
CA HIS A 25 -11.43 -14.47 -1.36
C HIS A 25 -11.22 -14.31 -2.85
N PHE A 26 -10.66 -15.34 -3.49
CA PHE A 26 -10.46 -15.35 -4.93
C PHE A 26 -11.80 -15.53 -5.65
N ASP A 27 -12.06 -14.69 -6.66
CA ASP A 27 -13.28 -14.73 -7.48
C ASP A 27 -12.87 -15.07 -8.92
N ARG A 28 -12.92 -16.36 -9.27
CA ARG A 28 -12.47 -16.86 -10.59
C ARG A 28 -13.28 -16.27 -11.74
N GLU A 29 -14.58 -16.05 -11.55
CA GLU A 29 -15.49 -15.55 -12.58
C GLU A 29 -15.19 -14.10 -12.97
N LYS A 30 -14.63 -13.31 -12.05
CA LYS A 30 -14.22 -11.92 -12.29
C LYS A 30 -12.72 -11.75 -12.52
N SER A 31 -11.99 -12.84 -12.67
CA SER A 31 -10.55 -12.84 -12.89
C SER A 31 -10.24 -13.28 -14.31
N ALA A 32 -9.27 -12.63 -14.95
CA ALA A 32 -8.80 -13.04 -16.27
C ALA A 32 -8.18 -14.46 -16.26
N GLY A 33 -7.59 -14.83 -15.12
CA GLY A 33 -6.78 -16.02 -14.93
C GLY A 33 -7.07 -16.78 -13.64
N GLY A 34 -6.38 -17.90 -13.46
CA GLY A 34 -6.36 -18.69 -12.23
C GLY A 34 -5.31 -18.23 -11.22
N GLN A 35 -5.33 -18.79 -10.01
CA GLN A 35 -4.22 -18.59 -9.05
C GLN A 35 -2.99 -19.43 -9.41
N ASP A 36 -3.20 -20.44 -10.23
CA ASP A 36 -2.26 -21.39 -10.79
C ASP A 36 -1.56 -20.89 -12.07
N ASP A 37 -1.98 -19.74 -12.61
CA ASP A 37 -1.31 -19.10 -13.75
C ASP A 37 0.12 -18.70 -13.38
N ILE A 38 1.06 -18.97 -14.29
CA ILE A 38 2.48 -18.69 -14.06
C ILE A 38 2.80 -17.25 -14.49
N ILE A 39 3.46 -16.52 -13.59
CA ILE A 39 4.02 -15.19 -13.86
C ILE A 39 5.54 -15.28 -13.76
N VAL A 40 6.20 -14.70 -14.75
CA VAL A 40 7.64 -14.44 -14.74
C VAL A 40 7.86 -13.12 -14.01
N SER A 41 8.59 -13.13 -12.90
CA SER A 41 8.82 -11.93 -12.09
C SER A 41 10.24 -11.86 -11.55
N ILE A 42 10.56 -10.74 -10.90
CA ILE A 42 11.83 -10.57 -10.20
C ILE A 42 11.81 -11.35 -8.89
N ASN A 43 12.92 -12.01 -8.60
CA ASN A 43 13.19 -12.67 -7.34
C ASN A 43 13.27 -11.64 -6.20
N GLY A 44 12.14 -11.43 -5.53
CA GLY A 44 11.99 -10.50 -4.41
C GLY A 44 12.93 -10.80 -3.23
N PRO A 45 13.06 -12.06 -2.76
CA PRO A 45 14.03 -12.44 -1.74
C PRO A 45 15.47 -12.06 -2.07
N LEU A 46 15.95 -12.34 -3.29
CA LEU A 46 17.30 -11.98 -3.72
C LEU A 46 17.52 -10.47 -3.70
N VAL A 47 16.58 -9.70 -4.27
CA VAL A 47 16.64 -8.23 -4.30
C VAL A 47 16.56 -7.64 -2.90
N GLY A 48 15.67 -8.15 -2.06
CA GLY A 48 15.53 -7.76 -0.66
C GLY A 48 16.81 -8.02 0.14
N ALA A 49 17.38 -9.22 0.04
CA ALA A 49 18.64 -9.57 0.70
C ALA A 49 19.79 -8.64 0.26
N GLY A 50 19.91 -8.36 -1.04
CA GLY A 50 20.90 -7.40 -1.56
C GLY A 50 20.77 -6.01 -0.94
N ALA A 51 19.55 -5.50 -0.78
CA ALA A 51 19.30 -4.21 -0.15
C ALA A 51 19.63 -4.21 1.36
N LEU A 52 19.21 -5.23 2.10
CA LEU A 52 19.47 -5.34 3.55
C LEU A 52 20.97 -5.48 3.84
N LEU A 53 21.70 -6.24 3.01
CA LEU A 53 23.13 -6.45 3.17
C LEU A 53 23.97 -5.19 2.95
N ARG A 54 23.44 -4.18 2.24
CA ARG A 54 24.13 -2.89 2.06
C ARG A 54 24.25 -2.08 3.34
N VAL A 55 23.30 -2.24 4.26
CA VAL A 55 23.29 -1.56 5.56
C VAL A 55 23.77 -2.46 6.71
N ALA A 56 23.99 -3.75 6.44
CA ALA A 56 24.56 -4.71 7.39
C ALA A 56 26.04 -4.42 7.71
N ASN A 57 26.51 -4.96 8.84
CA ASN A 57 27.93 -4.87 9.20
C ASN A 57 28.81 -5.65 8.18
N PRO A 58 30.08 -5.23 7.98
CA PRO A 58 30.93 -5.79 6.92
C PRO A 58 31.15 -7.31 6.99
N ALA A 59 31.24 -7.88 8.20
CA ALA A 59 31.45 -9.31 8.39
C ALA A 59 30.23 -10.12 7.96
N LEU A 60 29.04 -9.73 8.43
CA LEU A 60 27.77 -10.35 8.01
C LEU A 60 27.55 -10.19 6.51
N ARG A 61 27.83 -9.00 5.96
CA ARG A 61 27.73 -8.72 4.52
C ARG A 61 28.56 -9.70 3.70
N PHE A 62 29.82 -9.89 4.07
CA PHE A 62 30.72 -10.80 3.36
C PHE A 62 30.25 -12.26 3.44
N VAL A 63 29.93 -12.75 4.65
CA VAL A 63 29.48 -14.13 4.85
C VAL A 63 28.22 -14.42 4.05
N MET A 64 27.22 -13.55 4.13
CA MET A 64 25.95 -13.74 3.43
C MET A 64 26.10 -13.59 1.91
N ALA A 65 26.98 -12.71 1.42
CA ALA A 65 27.28 -12.65 -0.02
C ALA A 65 27.87 -13.96 -0.54
N VAL A 66 28.75 -14.63 0.23
CA VAL A 66 29.27 -15.97 -0.12
C VAL A 66 28.14 -17.00 -0.16
N VAL A 67 27.24 -16.99 0.83
CA VAL A 67 26.08 -17.89 0.87
C VAL A 67 25.17 -17.68 -0.34
N ILE A 68 24.74 -16.44 -0.62
CA ILE A 68 23.88 -16.09 -1.76
C ILE A 68 24.51 -16.52 -3.09
N ASN A 69 25.81 -16.27 -3.27
CA ASN A 69 26.51 -16.68 -4.49
C ASN A 69 26.57 -18.21 -4.66
N LYS A 70 26.63 -18.97 -3.56
CA LYS A 70 26.58 -20.44 -3.59
C LYS A 70 25.18 -20.98 -3.88
N LEU A 71 24.13 -20.32 -3.40
CA LEU A 71 22.73 -20.68 -3.72
C LEU A 71 22.44 -20.54 -5.22
N ASN A 72 23.16 -19.65 -5.91
CA ASN A 72 23.01 -19.42 -7.34
C ASN A 72 21.58 -19.06 -7.77
N GLU A 73 20.88 -18.28 -6.95
CA GLU A 73 19.52 -17.84 -7.22
C GLU A 73 19.43 -16.97 -8.46
N GLN A 74 18.44 -17.19 -9.30
CA GLN A 74 18.21 -16.37 -10.49
C GLN A 74 17.52 -15.05 -10.11
N LEU A 75 17.82 -13.98 -10.86
CA LEU A 75 17.14 -12.70 -10.70
C LEU A 75 15.69 -12.77 -11.18
N ILE A 76 15.42 -13.59 -12.20
CA ILE A 76 14.10 -13.81 -12.76
C ILE A 76 13.63 -15.21 -12.36
N VAL A 77 12.41 -15.29 -11.84
CA VAL A 77 11.79 -16.50 -11.31
C VAL A 77 10.39 -16.67 -11.87
N ASN A 78 9.94 -17.91 -11.93
CA ASN A 78 8.62 -18.28 -12.42
C ASN A 78 7.83 -18.88 -11.26
N HIS A 79 6.74 -18.23 -10.89
CA HIS A 79 5.87 -18.69 -9.82
C HIS A 79 4.40 -18.51 -10.22
N THR A 80 3.54 -19.28 -9.58
CA THR A 80 2.10 -19.10 -9.75
C THR A 80 1.64 -17.78 -9.11
N VAL A 81 0.51 -17.25 -9.56
CA VAL A 81 -0.12 -16.06 -8.96
C VAL A 81 -0.37 -16.26 -7.45
N GLY A 82 -0.82 -17.45 -7.04
CA GLY A 82 -1.04 -17.80 -5.63
C GLY A 82 0.23 -17.72 -4.79
N GLU A 83 1.32 -18.31 -5.29
CA GLU A 83 2.65 -18.27 -4.67
C GLU A 83 3.21 -16.86 -4.55
N LEU A 84 3.13 -16.04 -5.61
CA LEU A 84 3.62 -14.66 -5.58
C LEU A 84 2.82 -13.79 -4.60
N LEU A 85 1.56 -14.12 -4.33
CA LEU A 85 0.66 -13.29 -3.52
C LEU A 85 0.51 -13.81 -2.09
N TYR A 86 -0.48 -14.66 -1.83
CA TYR A 86 -0.93 -15.00 -0.49
C TYR A 86 -0.37 -16.33 0.03
N ASP A 87 -0.22 -17.33 -0.84
CA ASP A 87 0.21 -18.68 -0.43
C ASP A 87 1.68 -18.71 -0.04
N GLY A 88 2.47 -17.88 -0.71
CA GLY A 88 3.91 -17.75 -0.55
C GLY A 88 4.66 -18.98 -1.07
N TYR A 89 5.77 -18.76 -1.78
CA TYR A 89 6.68 -19.84 -2.17
C TYR A 89 7.83 -19.98 -1.16
N PRO A 90 8.29 -21.21 -0.84
CA PRO A 90 9.45 -21.42 0.01
C PRO A 90 10.71 -20.82 -0.58
N ASP A 91 11.47 -20.09 0.22
CA ASP A 91 12.71 -19.43 -0.21
C ASP A 91 13.71 -19.36 0.95
N PHE A 92 14.98 -19.69 0.67
CA PHE A 92 16.01 -19.72 1.70
C PHE A 92 16.29 -18.33 2.28
N LEU A 93 16.37 -17.29 1.44
CA LEU A 93 16.62 -15.92 1.89
C LEU A 93 15.44 -15.35 2.66
N ALA A 94 14.21 -15.75 2.30
CA ALA A 94 13.04 -15.46 3.12
C ALA A 94 13.13 -16.13 4.49
N ALA A 95 13.53 -17.41 4.55
CA ALA A 95 13.68 -18.16 5.80
C ALA A 95 14.75 -17.58 6.74
N VAL A 96 15.83 -17.00 6.20
CA VAL A 96 16.90 -16.37 7.01
C VAL A 96 16.80 -14.85 7.10
N SER A 97 15.70 -14.25 6.63
CA SER A 97 15.51 -12.78 6.58
C SER A 97 15.70 -12.10 7.95
N HIS A 98 15.23 -12.73 9.02
CA HIS A 98 15.41 -12.27 10.42
C HIS A 98 16.86 -12.14 10.85
N MET A 99 17.77 -12.93 10.26
CA MET A 99 19.21 -12.82 10.54
C MET A 99 19.80 -11.55 9.92
N LEU A 100 19.19 -11.03 8.85
CA LEU A 100 19.61 -9.81 8.16
C LEU A 100 19.01 -8.55 8.83
N ASP A 101 17.73 -8.60 9.16
CA ASP A 101 17.04 -7.56 9.92
C ASP A 101 16.02 -8.22 10.88
N PRO A 102 16.26 -8.18 12.21
CA PRO A 102 15.38 -8.78 13.21
C PRO A 102 13.99 -8.15 13.31
N THR A 103 13.75 -7.02 12.62
CA THR A 103 12.44 -6.35 12.64
C THR A 103 11.48 -6.92 11.61
N ILE A 104 11.98 -7.61 10.58
CA ILE A 104 11.15 -8.29 9.56
C ILE A 104 10.29 -9.35 10.28
N PRO A 105 8.98 -9.51 10.00
CA PRO A 105 8.16 -10.57 10.60
C PRO A 105 8.52 -11.97 10.10
N THR A 106 8.28 -13.03 10.88
CA THR A 106 8.54 -14.41 10.43
C THR A 106 7.55 -14.79 9.34
N SER A 107 8.04 -15.39 8.26
CA SER A 107 7.22 -15.77 7.10
C SER A 107 7.10 -17.28 6.91
N ASP A 108 7.37 -18.06 7.95
CA ASP A 108 7.43 -19.53 7.90
C ASP A 108 8.31 -20.07 6.75
N GLY A 109 9.37 -19.33 6.41
CA GLY A 109 10.29 -19.67 5.33
C GLY A 109 9.78 -19.40 3.92
N LYS A 110 8.70 -18.62 3.79
CA LYS A 110 8.08 -18.30 2.50
C LYS A 110 8.20 -16.83 2.14
N PHE A 111 8.13 -16.54 0.84
CA PHE A 111 7.98 -15.20 0.31
C PHE A 111 6.69 -15.09 -0.50
N GLY A 112 5.99 -13.97 -0.34
CA GLY A 112 4.90 -13.53 -1.19
C GLY A 112 4.56 -12.07 -0.88
N TYR A 113 4.16 -11.30 -1.87
CA TYR A 113 3.90 -9.85 -1.72
C TYR A 113 2.78 -9.56 -0.71
N MET A 114 1.88 -10.51 -0.51
CA MET A 114 0.74 -10.41 0.41
C MET A 114 0.72 -11.58 1.42
N HIS A 115 1.85 -12.28 1.57
CA HIS A 115 1.94 -13.42 2.48
C HIS A 115 1.74 -12.96 3.92
N GLY A 116 0.96 -13.72 4.69
CA GLY A 116 0.58 -13.35 6.07
C GLY A 116 -0.44 -12.21 6.19
N ARG A 117 -0.93 -11.64 5.08
CA ARG A 117 -1.97 -10.58 5.10
C ARG A 117 -3.41 -11.10 5.04
N ASN A 118 -3.61 -12.38 4.77
CA ASN A 118 -4.95 -12.94 4.70
C ASN A 118 -5.49 -13.27 6.10
N ALA A 119 -6.71 -12.82 6.38
CA ALA A 119 -7.38 -13.00 7.67
C ALA A 119 -6.58 -12.42 8.86
N THR A 120 -5.86 -11.32 8.62
CA THR A 120 -5.12 -10.55 9.63
C THR A 120 -5.57 -9.09 9.65
N ASP A 121 -5.14 -8.35 10.66
CA ASP A 121 -5.36 -6.90 10.78
C ASP A 121 -4.10 -6.09 10.53
N ASP A 122 -4.28 -4.82 10.22
CA ASP A 122 -3.21 -3.85 9.95
C ASP A 122 -2.90 -2.95 11.16
N GLY A 123 -3.29 -3.37 12.36
CA GLY A 123 -2.99 -2.70 13.61
C GLY A 123 -4.22 -2.28 14.43
N LEU A 124 -3.93 -1.77 15.62
CA LEU A 124 -4.95 -1.23 16.54
C LEU A 124 -5.22 0.23 16.21
N TYR A 125 -6.40 0.52 15.69
CA TYR A 125 -6.89 1.88 15.49
C TYR A 125 -7.59 2.38 16.74
N THR A 126 -7.39 3.65 17.08
CA THR A 126 -8.21 4.37 18.08
C THR A 126 -8.74 5.64 17.44
N VAL A 127 -10.05 5.75 17.34
CA VAL A 127 -10.73 6.85 16.61
C VAL A 127 -11.70 7.59 17.54
N TYR A 128 -11.97 8.85 17.25
CA TYR A 128 -13.05 9.57 17.94
C TYR A 128 -14.42 9.01 17.55
N THR A 129 -15.30 8.85 18.54
CA THR A 129 -16.67 8.35 18.34
C THR A 129 -17.64 9.38 17.80
N GLY A 130 -17.26 10.68 17.83
CA GLY A 130 -18.14 11.79 17.47
C GLY A 130 -19.08 12.26 18.60
N VAL A 131 -19.13 11.57 19.75
CA VAL A 131 -20.07 11.87 20.85
C VAL A 131 -20.01 13.32 21.36
N HIS A 132 -18.81 13.92 21.37
CA HIS A 132 -18.61 15.31 21.78
C HIS A 132 -18.58 16.28 20.59
N ARG A 133 -18.10 15.81 19.44
CA ARG A 133 -17.78 16.64 18.27
C ARG A 133 -17.90 15.81 17.00
N MET A 134 -18.98 16.04 16.25
CA MET A 134 -19.24 15.33 15.00
C MET A 134 -18.20 15.65 13.91
N ASP A 135 -17.54 16.80 13.97
CA ASP A 135 -16.47 17.16 13.03
C ASP A 135 -15.15 16.41 13.29
N LEU A 136 -15.06 15.65 14.37
CA LEU A 136 -13.96 14.71 14.65
C LEU A 136 -14.36 13.26 14.41
N TYR A 137 -15.60 12.98 13.98
CA TYR A 137 -16.10 11.62 13.86
C TYR A 137 -15.18 10.73 13.02
N ASN A 138 -14.80 9.58 13.60
CA ASN A 138 -13.91 8.58 13.00
C ASN A 138 -12.47 9.07 12.68
N ILE A 139 -12.09 10.28 13.08
CA ILE A 139 -10.70 10.76 12.94
C ILE A 139 -9.80 9.90 13.84
N ILE A 140 -8.70 9.42 13.27
CA ILE A 140 -7.74 8.57 13.94
C ILE A 140 -6.93 9.40 14.91
N THR A 141 -6.87 8.94 16.15
CA THR A 141 -6.08 9.56 17.23
C THR A 141 -4.77 8.81 17.45
N HIS A 142 -4.81 7.49 17.34
CA HIS A 142 -3.66 6.62 17.52
C HIS A 142 -3.76 5.43 16.58
N TRP A 143 -2.61 5.00 16.08
CA TRP A 143 -2.42 3.72 15.43
C TRP A 143 -1.32 2.96 16.17
N ASN A 144 -1.60 1.73 16.57
CA ASN A 144 -0.71 0.91 17.41
C ASN A 144 -0.23 1.65 18.68
N GLY A 145 -1.14 2.39 19.32
CA GLY A 145 -0.88 3.17 20.53
C GLY A 145 -0.05 4.45 20.33
N LYS A 146 0.34 4.77 19.09
CA LYS A 146 1.15 5.96 18.78
C LYS A 146 0.31 7.03 18.10
N LYS A 147 0.51 8.29 18.50
CA LYS A 147 -0.10 9.48 17.85
C LYS A 147 0.55 9.81 16.50
N ASN A 148 1.84 9.49 16.39
CA ASN A 148 2.65 9.76 15.21
C ASN A 148 3.34 8.47 14.78
N LEU A 149 3.58 8.35 13.48
CA LEU A 149 4.45 7.33 12.91
C LEU A 149 5.90 7.55 13.34
N THR A 150 6.71 6.54 13.11
CA THR A 150 8.16 6.57 13.41
C THR A 150 9.03 6.35 12.18
N ALA A 151 8.43 6.14 11.01
CA ALA A 151 9.13 5.82 9.77
C ALA A 151 9.73 7.06 9.08
N TRP A 152 9.13 8.23 9.28
CA TRP A 152 9.48 9.46 8.56
C TRP A 152 10.10 10.51 9.48
N LYS A 153 10.26 11.73 8.99
CA LYS A 153 10.77 12.87 9.76
C LYS A 153 9.70 13.95 9.92
N GLY A 154 9.79 14.75 10.99
CA GLY A 154 8.96 15.94 11.17
C GLY A 154 7.46 15.69 10.98
N THR A 155 6.83 16.54 10.18
CA THR A 155 5.37 16.52 9.92
C THR A 155 4.91 15.31 9.11
N CYS A 156 5.79 14.61 8.41
CA CYS A 156 5.45 13.42 7.64
C CYS A 156 5.05 12.22 8.52
N ASN A 157 5.34 12.27 9.81
CA ASN A 157 4.90 11.27 10.78
C ASN A 157 3.48 11.50 11.31
N LEU A 158 2.82 12.60 10.96
CA LEU A 158 1.48 12.88 11.49
C LEU A 158 0.47 11.87 10.93
N ILE A 159 -0.37 11.35 11.81
CA ILE A 159 -1.54 10.54 11.48
C ILE A 159 -2.73 11.48 11.42
N ASN A 160 -3.06 11.93 10.20
CA ASN A 160 -4.17 12.81 9.92
C ASN A 160 -5.31 12.05 9.25
N GLY A 161 -6.55 12.42 9.60
CA GLY A 161 -7.74 11.96 8.91
C GLY A 161 -8.35 10.66 9.44
N THR A 162 -9.20 10.06 8.61
CA THR A 162 -9.80 8.75 8.85
C THR A 162 -9.11 7.68 7.98
N ASN A 163 -9.61 6.44 7.99
CA ASN A 163 -9.20 5.41 7.03
C ASN A 163 -9.97 5.46 5.69
N GLY A 164 -10.88 6.44 5.52
CA GLY A 164 -11.60 6.69 4.28
C GLY A 164 -12.94 5.96 4.13
N GLU A 165 -13.26 4.96 4.95
CA GLU A 165 -14.58 4.30 4.89
C GLU A 165 -15.70 5.23 5.36
N ILE A 166 -15.47 5.90 6.48
CA ILE A 166 -16.38 6.81 7.14
C ILE A 166 -15.60 8.04 7.55
N ASN A 167 -16.10 9.22 7.19
CA ASN A 167 -15.50 10.51 7.45
C ASN A 167 -16.44 11.40 8.28
N PRO A 168 -15.94 12.49 8.87
CA PRO A 168 -16.81 13.55 9.35
C PRO A 168 -17.69 14.12 8.22
N PRO A 169 -18.90 14.63 8.53
CA PRO A 169 -19.68 15.42 7.58
C PRO A 169 -18.85 16.57 6.98
N LEU A 170 -19.05 16.85 5.69
CA LEU A 170 -18.33 17.94 5.04
C LEU A 170 -18.75 19.29 5.60
N LYS A 171 -17.76 20.11 5.95
CA LYS A 171 -17.98 21.52 6.27
C LYS A 171 -18.31 22.28 4.97
N PRO A 172 -19.16 23.32 5.01
CA PRO A 172 -19.37 24.19 3.86
C PRO A 172 -18.04 24.74 3.32
N GLY A 173 -17.81 24.61 2.01
CA GLY A 173 -16.57 25.05 1.36
C GLY A 173 -15.34 24.17 1.62
N GLN A 174 -15.51 22.98 2.20
CA GLN A 174 -14.40 22.06 2.40
C GLN A 174 -13.99 21.40 1.08
N ASP A 175 -12.81 21.75 0.59
CA ASP A 175 -12.28 21.27 -0.70
C ASP A 175 -11.16 20.23 -0.56
N THR A 176 -10.81 19.84 0.68
CA THR A 176 -9.80 18.81 0.92
C THR A 176 -10.24 17.83 2.02
N LEU A 177 -9.76 16.58 1.89
CA LEU A 177 -9.85 15.53 2.90
C LEU A 177 -8.44 15.00 3.19
N GLU A 178 -8.17 14.66 4.44
CA GLU A 178 -6.97 13.92 4.81
C GLU A 178 -7.39 12.50 5.19
N LEU A 179 -6.63 11.52 4.72
CA LEU A 179 -6.78 10.11 5.09
C LEU A 179 -5.44 9.56 5.56
N PHE A 180 -5.48 8.54 6.39
CA PHE A 180 -4.33 7.72 6.78
C PHE A 180 -4.51 6.30 6.27
N SER A 181 -3.45 5.74 5.70
CA SER A 181 -3.38 4.32 5.37
C SER A 181 -2.08 3.72 5.89
N SER A 182 -2.23 2.67 6.69
CA SER A 182 -1.14 1.84 7.20
C SER A 182 -0.38 1.15 6.05
N ASP A 183 -1.07 0.75 4.99
CA ASP A 183 -0.51 0.03 3.83
C ASP A 183 0.51 0.86 3.05
N ILE A 184 0.30 2.18 2.98
CA ILE A 184 1.24 3.12 2.35
C ILE A 184 2.08 3.89 3.37
N CYS A 185 1.90 3.56 4.66
CA CYS A 185 2.62 4.10 5.79
C CYS A 185 2.54 5.62 5.97
N ARG A 186 1.50 6.32 5.52
CA ARG A 186 1.41 7.78 5.68
C ARG A 186 -0.02 8.30 5.59
N SER A 187 -0.18 9.52 6.04
CA SER A 187 -1.33 10.33 5.66
C SER A 187 -1.14 11.00 4.30
N PHE A 188 -2.24 11.18 3.60
CA PHE A 188 -2.30 11.78 2.26
C PHE A 188 -3.58 12.60 2.11
N LYS A 189 -3.58 13.48 1.11
CA LYS A 189 -4.67 14.42 0.85
C LYS A 189 -5.46 14.01 -0.37
N LEU A 190 -6.76 14.26 -0.31
CA LEU A 190 -7.63 14.26 -1.47
C LEU A 190 -8.15 15.67 -1.69
N VAL A 191 -8.27 16.04 -2.96
CA VAL A 191 -8.75 17.34 -3.43
C VAL A 191 -10.10 17.14 -4.09
N ARG A 192 -11.03 18.04 -3.81
CA ARG A 192 -12.37 18.03 -4.39
C ARG A 192 -12.29 18.22 -5.91
N GLU A 193 -12.96 17.33 -6.64
CA GLU A 193 -13.03 17.37 -8.11
C GLU A 193 -14.39 17.87 -8.57
N GLY A 194 -15.47 17.50 -7.88
CA GLY A 194 -16.82 17.91 -8.27
C GLY A 194 -17.93 17.21 -7.51
N ILE A 195 -19.14 17.30 -8.03
CA ILE A 195 -20.33 16.62 -7.52
C ILE A 195 -20.69 15.51 -8.52
N ASN A 196 -21.07 14.35 -8.00
CA ASN A 196 -21.56 13.21 -8.74
C ASN A 196 -22.88 12.72 -8.14
N SER A 197 -23.60 11.84 -8.85
CA SER A 197 -24.77 11.14 -8.32
C SER A 197 -24.53 9.63 -8.44
N LEU A 198 -24.63 8.93 -7.31
CA LEU A 198 -24.52 7.47 -7.25
C LEU A 198 -25.84 6.91 -6.72
N TYR A 199 -26.56 6.14 -7.54
CA TYR A 199 -27.85 5.57 -7.17
C TYR A 199 -28.90 6.62 -6.72
N GLY A 200 -28.84 7.83 -7.29
CA GLY A 200 -29.72 8.94 -6.91
C GLY A 200 -29.29 9.69 -5.63
N ILE A 201 -28.18 9.30 -5.01
CA ILE A 201 -27.60 9.97 -3.85
C ILE A 201 -26.54 10.96 -4.34
N SER A 202 -26.65 12.22 -3.93
CA SER A 202 -25.64 13.23 -4.21
C SER A 202 -24.35 12.90 -3.47
N ALA A 203 -23.24 12.86 -4.21
CA ALA A 203 -21.91 12.59 -3.69
C ALA A 203 -20.94 13.69 -4.12
N VAL A 204 -19.99 14.02 -3.27
CA VAL A 204 -18.85 14.86 -3.63
C VAL A 204 -17.69 13.93 -3.99
N ARG A 205 -17.14 14.09 -5.20
CA ARG A 205 -15.96 13.36 -5.64
C ARG A 205 -14.71 14.07 -5.18
N PHE A 206 -13.84 13.31 -4.52
CA PHE A 206 -12.49 13.68 -4.17
C PHE A 206 -11.50 12.79 -4.93
N ARG A 207 -10.38 13.36 -5.34
CA ARG A 207 -9.28 12.67 -6.01
C ARG A 207 -8.03 12.77 -5.16
N VAL A 208 -7.24 11.71 -5.08
CA VAL A 208 -5.94 11.77 -4.40
C VAL A 208 -5.08 12.86 -5.04
N ASP A 209 -4.47 13.73 -4.23
CA ASP A 209 -3.66 14.85 -4.69
C ASP A 209 -2.55 14.33 -5.63
N ASN A 210 -2.38 14.97 -6.78
CA ASN A 210 -1.39 14.54 -7.77
C ASN A 210 0.04 14.58 -7.22
N ARG A 211 0.30 15.40 -6.20
CA ARG A 211 1.60 15.53 -5.53
C ARG A 211 1.81 14.52 -4.40
N THR A 212 0.92 13.55 -4.22
CA THR A 212 1.01 12.57 -3.11
C THR A 212 2.35 11.83 -3.10
N PHE A 213 2.86 11.48 -4.27
CA PHE A 213 4.12 10.75 -4.44
C PHE A 213 5.28 11.62 -4.96
N ASP A 214 5.13 12.95 -5.00
CA ASP A 214 6.20 13.86 -5.39
C ASP A 214 7.30 13.92 -4.32
N ASN A 215 8.53 14.14 -4.74
CA ASN A 215 9.66 14.29 -3.81
C ASN A 215 9.75 15.73 -3.25
N GLY A 216 10.65 15.94 -2.29
CA GLY A 216 10.85 17.25 -1.65
C GLY A 216 11.34 18.36 -2.57
N THR A 217 11.93 18.03 -3.72
CA THR A 217 12.43 19.02 -4.69
C THR A 217 11.30 19.62 -5.53
N THR A 218 10.28 18.81 -5.87
CA THR A 218 9.09 19.26 -6.61
C THR A 218 8.01 19.80 -5.66
N TYR A 219 7.84 19.17 -4.50
CA TYR A 219 6.84 19.57 -3.51
C TYR A 219 7.42 19.55 -2.09
N LEU A 220 7.85 20.73 -1.62
CA LEU A 220 8.54 20.91 -0.34
C LEU A 220 7.87 20.24 0.88
N PRO A 221 6.52 20.21 1.02
CA PRO A 221 5.88 19.49 2.14
C PRO A 221 6.17 17.99 2.17
N ASN A 222 6.57 17.38 1.05
CA ASN A 222 6.97 15.97 0.99
C ASN A 222 8.46 15.74 1.28
N ALA A 223 9.27 16.77 1.51
CA ALA A 223 10.72 16.62 1.72
C ALA A 223 11.08 15.71 2.90
N CYS A 224 10.19 15.55 3.89
CA CYS A 224 10.40 14.63 5.00
C CYS A 224 10.08 13.16 4.71
N PHE A 225 9.56 12.84 3.51
CA PHE A 225 9.45 11.48 2.97
C PHE A 225 10.70 11.07 2.16
N ASP A 226 11.57 12.01 1.81
CA ASP A 226 12.77 11.71 1.02
C ASP A 226 13.72 10.77 1.78
N THR A 227 14.13 9.69 1.11
CA THR A 227 15.05 8.68 1.65
C THR A 227 16.45 8.82 1.04
N LYS A 228 17.38 7.97 1.50
CA LYS A 228 18.75 7.93 0.94
C LYS A 228 18.77 7.57 -0.55
N ARG A 229 17.73 6.91 -1.07
CA ARG A 229 17.63 6.49 -2.48
C ARG A 229 17.30 7.63 -3.43
N LYS A 230 16.90 8.82 -2.91
CA LYS A 230 16.67 10.05 -3.69
C LYS A 230 15.84 9.82 -4.96
N MET A 231 14.66 9.25 -4.79
CA MET A 231 13.75 8.96 -5.90
C MET A 231 13.26 10.24 -6.60
N ALA A 232 13.02 10.15 -7.91
CA ALA A 232 12.34 11.20 -8.65
C ALA A 232 10.85 11.29 -8.25
N SER A 233 10.19 12.38 -8.63
CA SER A 233 8.79 12.62 -8.24
C SER A 233 7.82 11.61 -8.88
N GLY A 234 6.76 11.27 -8.12
CA GLY A 234 5.72 10.33 -8.49
C GLY A 234 5.96 8.88 -8.06
N ALA A 235 7.02 8.62 -7.29
CA ALA A 235 7.21 7.37 -6.56
C ALA A 235 7.86 7.64 -5.20
N VAL A 236 7.48 6.86 -4.18
CA VAL A 236 8.00 6.99 -2.82
C VAL A 236 8.62 5.68 -2.33
N ASP A 237 9.82 5.77 -1.79
CA ASP A 237 10.50 4.64 -1.13
C ASP A 237 9.84 4.37 0.22
N VAL A 238 9.27 3.17 0.38
CA VAL A 238 8.60 2.73 1.61
C VAL A 238 9.48 1.84 2.49
N GLY A 239 10.75 1.67 2.14
CA GLY A 239 11.73 0.96 2.97
C GLY A 239 11.73 1.39 4.44
N PRO A 240 11.64 2.68 4.80
CA PRO A 240 11.60 3.11 6.20
C PRO A 240 10.47 2.52 7.06
N CYS A 241 9.35 2.12 6.44
CA CYS A 241 8.26 1.43 7.14
C CYS A 241 8.14 -0.06 6.81
N GLN A 242 8.87 -0.55 5.79
CA GLN A 242 8.91 -1.94 5.34
C GLN A 242 10.28 -2.56 5.61
N HIS A 243 10.83 -2.34 6.82
CA HIS A 243 12.06 -3.01 7.28
C HIS A 243 13.26 -2.84 6.34
N ASN A 244 13.43 -1.64 5.77
CA ASN A 244 14.45 -1.28 4.78
C ASN A 244 14.42 -2.06 3.46
N LEU A 245 13.40 -2.90 3.23
CA LEU A 245 13.20 -3.58 1.95
C LEU A 245 13.12 -2.56 0.80
N PRO A 246 13.64 -2.91 -0.38
CA PRO A 246 13.77 -1.97 -1.50
C PRO A 246 12.45 -1.84 -2.27
N ALA A 247 11.36 -1.49 -1.57
CA ALA A 247 10.04 -1.33 -2.15
C ALA A 247 9.71 0.15 -2.35
N ALA A 248 9.03 0.47 -3.45
CA ALA A 248 8.50 1.79 -3.73
C ALA A 248 7.04 1.73 -4.15
N LEU A 249 6.29 2.76 -3.79
CA LEU A 249 4.89 2.94 -4.18
C LEU A 249 4.75 4.06 -5.20
N SER A 250 3.85 3.88 -6.16
CA SER A 250 3.48 4.89 -7.17
C SER A 250 2.02 4.73 -7.57
N PHE A 251 1.49 5.64 -8.39
CA PHE A 251 0.26 5.34 -9.12
C PHE A 251 0.52 4.31 -10.24
N PRO A 252 -0.50 3.53 -10.65
CA PRO A 252 -0.37 2.54 -11.72
C PRO A 252 0.24 3.07 -13.01
N HIS A 253 1.09 2.26 -13.63
CA HIS A 253 1.89 2.58 -14.81
C HIS A 253 2.69 3.87 -14.68
N PHE A 254 3.11 4.21 -13.46
CA PHE A 254 3.80 5.47 -13.14
C PHE A 254 3.01 6.72 -13.60
N TYR A 255 1.68 6.66 -13.49
CA TYR A 255 0.83 7.83 -13.72
C TYR A 255 1.23 8.98 -12.80
N LEU A 256 1.35 10.19 -13.35
CA LEU A 256 1.84 11.40 -12.67
C LEU A 256 3.29 11.35 -12.18
N ALA A 257 4.06 10.33 -12.55
CA ALA A 257 5.47 10.26 -12.20
C ALA A 257 6.40 10.80 -13.27
N ASP A 258 7.63 11.08 -12.85
CA ASP A 258 8.71 11.51 -13.71
C ASP A 258 8.87 10.54 -14.90
N PRO A 259 9.02 11.04 -16.14
CA PRO A 259 9.16 10.20 -17.33
C PRO A 259 10.28 9.16 -17.24
N SER A 260 11.35 9.45 -16.48
CA SER A 260 12.49 8.54 -16.31
C SER A 260 12.12 7.15 -15.77
N TYR A 261 10.98 7.00 -15.08
CA TYR A 261 10.48 5.70 -14.65
C TYR A 261 9.98 4.84 -15.81
N ARG A 262 9.22 5.44 -16.73
CA ARG A 262 8.63 4.75 -17.89
C ARG A 262 9.61 4.60 -19.05
N ASP A 263 10.60 5.48 -19.16
CA ASP A 263 11.62 5.41 -20.22
C ASP A 263 12.54 4.17 -20.07
N LYS A 264 12.58 3.58 -18.87
CA LYS A 264 13.39 2.38 -18.56
C LYS A 264 12.60 1.07 -18.60
N VAL A 265 11.28 1.12 -18.78
CA VAL A 265 10.41 -0.05 -18.69
C VAL A 265 9.38 -0.03 -19.81
N GLU A 266 9.46 -1.02 -20.71
CA GLU A 266 8.48 -1.20 -21.76
C GLU A 266 7.10 -1.59 -21.18
N GLY A 267 6.02 -1.17 -21.85
CA GLY A 267 4.64 -1.53 -21.48
C GLY A 267 3.93 -0.56 -20.52
N MET A 268 4.61 0.48 -20.02
CA MET A 268 4.00 1.50 -19.17
C MET A 268 3.11 2.47 -19.98
N LYS A 269 1.80 2.44 -19.73
CA LYS A 269 0.79 3.24 -20.45
C LYS A 269 -0.10 3.99 -19.45
N PRO A 270 0.37 5.09 -18.83
CA PRO A 270 -0.40 5.82 -17.83
C PRO A 270 -1.70 6.41 -18.42
N ASP A 271 -2.80 6.27 -17.69
CA ASP A 271 -4.14 6.71 -18.08
C ASP A 271 -4.83 7.35 -16.86
N PRO A 272 -5.23 8.63 -16.93
CA PRO A 272 -5.85 9.34 -15.80
C PRO A 272 -7.12 8.69 -15.24
N ASP A 273 -7.96 8.11 -16.10
CA ASP A 273 -9.25 7.53 -15.71
C ASP A 273 -9.08 6.14 -15.12
N ARG A 274 -8.06 5.42 -15.57
CA ARG A 274 -7.75 4.06 -15.11
C ARG A 274 -6.78 4.01 -13.95
N HIS A 275 -5.89 4.99 -13.79
CA HIS A 275 -4.80 4.95 -12.81
C HIS A 275 -4.88 6.05 -11.75
N GLY A 276 -5.87 6.93 -11.82
CA GLY A 276 -6.22 7.83 -10.71
C GLY A 276 -7.00 7.13 -9.60
N SER A 277 -6.84 7.61 -8.37
CA SER A 277 -7.61 7.16 -7.20
C SER A 277 -8.66 8.20 -6.80
N THR A 278 -9.87 7.75 -6.48
CA THR A 278 -11.01 8.62 -6.14
C THR A 278 -11.83 8.10 -4.97
N LEU A 279 -12.55 9.01 -4.32
CA LEU A 279 -13.50 8.75 -3.25
C LEU A 279 -14.76 9.59 -3.51
N ASP A 280 -15.90 8.93 -3.67
CA ASP A 280 -17.21 9.57 -3.78
C ASP A 280 -17.90 9.50 -2.42
N MET A 281 -18.13 10.64 -1.79
CA MET A 281 -18.65 10.75 -0.42
C MET A 281 -20.02 11.41 -0.37
N GLU A 282 -20.97 10.84 0.36
CA GLU A 282 -22.20 11.55 0.72
C GLU A 282 -21.87 12.65 1.75
N PRO A 283 -22.14 13.93 1.44
CA PRO A 283 -21.60 15.05 2.19
C PRO A 283 -22.19 15.24 3.60
N ARG A 284 -23.43 14.82 3.85
CA ARG A 284 -24.13 15.10 5.12
C ARG A 284 -23.77 14.10 6.22
N LEU A 285 -23.56 12.84 5.86
CA LEU A 285 -23.24 11.74 6.76
C LEU A 285 -21.73 11.45 6.77
N GLY A 286 -20.98 11.93 5.78
CA GLY A 286 -19.55 11.64 5.62
C GLY A 286 -19.29 10.19 5.20
N LEU A 287 -20.29 9.52 4.65
CA LEU A 287 -20.21 8.13 4.22
C LEU A 287 -19.56 8.03 2.84
N SER A 288 -18.52 7.22 2.70
CA SER A 288 -17.93 6.92 1.39
C SER A 288 -18.80 5.91 0.64
N LEU A 289 -19.41 6.35 -0.46
CA LEU A 289 -20.30 5.52 -1.28
C LEU A 289 -19.51 4.66 -2.26
N LYS A 290 -18.41 5.19 -2.79
CA LYS A 290 -17.50 4.51 -3.70
C LYS A 290 -16.07 4.95 -3.45
N ILE A 291 -15.15 4.01 -3.35
CA ILE A 291 -13.70 4.27 -3.30
C ILE A 291 -13.07 3.47 -4.43
N ASN A 292 -12.22 4.14 -5.21
CA ASN A 292 -11.27 3.53 -6.12
C ASN A 292 -9.87 3.86 -5.62
N ALA A 293 -9.27 2.96 -4.86
CA ALA A 293 -7.90 3.11 -4.39
C ALA A 293 -6.97 2.27 -5.27
N ARG A 294 -6.10 2.95 -6.01
CA ARG A 294 -5.22 2.35 -7.00
C ARG A 294 -3.78 2.68 -6.72
N ILE A 295 -2.97 1.64 -6.59
CA ILE A 295 -1.56 1.79 -6.21
C ILE A 295 -0.71 0.72 -6.86
N GLN A 296 0.50 1.10 -7.24
CA GLN A 296 1.51 0.22 -7.80
C GLN A 296 2.62 -0.03 -6.79
N THR A 297 2.98 -1.30 -6.66
CA THR A 297 4.15 -1.75 -5.91
C THR A 297 5.29 -2.00 -6.89
N ASN A 298 6.47 -1.50 -6.52
CA ASN A 298 7.67 -1.57 -7.34
C ASN A 298 8.85 -2.04 -6.49
N PHE A 299 9.82 -2.70 -7.11
CA PHE A 299 11.13 -2.91 -6.51
C PHE A 299 12.14 -1.86 -7.01
N ILE A 300 12.98 -1.39 -6.10
CA ILE A 300 14.12 -0.55 -6.42
C ILE A 300 15.30 -1.47 -6.67
N LEU A 301 15.66 -1.66 -7.95
CA LEU A 301 16.79 -2.50 -8.34
C LEU A 301 18.08 -1.71 -8.27
N GLU A 302 19.03 -2.23 -7.52
CA GLU A 302 20.31 -1.58 -7.28
C GLU A 302 21.45 -2.61 -7.37
N ARG A 303 22.58 -2.24 -7.97
CA ARG A 303 23.68 -3.20 -8.20
C ARG A 303 24.42 -3.57 -6.93
N ASP A 304 24.72 -4.84 -6.70
CA ASP A 304 25.62 -5.24 -5.61
C ASP A 304 26.88 -5.93 -6.16
N PRO A 305 28.09 -5.37 -5.92
CA PRO A 305 29.33 -5.93 -6.46
C PRO A 305 29.68 -7.31 -5.88
N LEU A 306 29.25 -7.60 -4.65
CA LEU A 306 29.55 -8.85 -3.96
C LEU A 306 28.58 -9.97 -4.36
N ILE A 307 27.37 -9.65 -4.79
CA ILE A 307 26.37 -10.64 -5.22
C ILE A 307 26.38 -10.78 -6.73
N ARG A 308 26.82 -11.93 -7.24
CA ARG A 308 27.04 -12.20 -8.68
C ARG A 308 25.82 -11.86 -9.53
N ASN A 309 24.63 -12.28 -9.09
CA ASN A 309 23.38 -12.12 -9.85
C ASN A 309 22.74 -10.73 -9.70
N LEU A 310 23.31 -9.86 -8.86
CA LEU A 310 22.95 -8.44 -8.73
C LEU A 310 24.05 -7.49 -9.24
N ARG A 311 25.21 -8.01 -9.66
CA ARG A 311 26.37 -7.19 -10.04
C ARG A 311 26.12 -6.35 -11.29
N ASN A 312 25.49 -6.95 -12.30
CA ASN A 312 25.35 -6.38 -13.64
C ASN A 312 23.89 -6.15 -14.05
N ILE A 313 23.03 -5.83 -13.08
CA ILE A 313 21.62 -5.53 -13.33
C ILE A 313 21.43 -4.07 -13.74
N PRO A 314 20.35 -3.72 -14.46
CA PRO A 314 19.97 -2.32 -14.62
C PRO A 314 19.52 -1.72 -13.28
N GLU A 315 19.83 -0.44 -13.04
CA GLU A 315 19.34 0.29 -11.87
C GLU A 315 18.10 1.09 -12.25
N LEU A 316 16.95 0.65 -11.74
CA LEU A 316 15.64 1.24 -12.01
C LEU A 316 14.63 0.91 -10.90
N THR A 317 13.50 1.60 -10.94
CA THR A 317 12.31 1.22 -10.17
C THR A 317 11.45 0.32 -11.04
N TYR A 318 11.53 -0.98 -10.79
CA TYR A 318 10.89 -2.02 -11.58
C TYR A 318 9.46 -2.30 -11.08
N PRO A 319 8.42 -2.14 -11.91
CA PRO A 319 7.04 -2.37 -11.52
C PRO A 319 6.78 -3.87 -11.33
N ILE A 320 6.13 -4.23 -10.22
CA ILE A 320 5.82 -5.62 -9.90
C ILE A 320 4.35 -5.89 -10.20
N LEU A 321 3.49 -5.17 -9.50
CA LEU A 321 2.05 -5.27 -9.66
C LEU A 321 1.40 -3.95 -9.28
N TRP A 322 0.19 -3.72 -9.79
CA TRP A 322 -0.69 -2.69 -9.26
C TRP A 322 -2.04 -3.27 -8.88
N GLN A 323 -2.68 -2.61 -7.92
CA GLN A 323 -3.93 -3.03 -7.31
C GLN A 323 -5.04 -2.03 -7.65
N ASP A 324 -6.24 -2.51 -8.00
CA ASP A 324 -7.46 -1.71 -8.02
C ASP A 324 -8.38 -2.16 -6.89
N LEU A 325 -8.36 -1.43 -5.78
CA LEU A 325 -9.27 -1.64 -4.67
C LEU A 325 -10.55 -0.83 -4.88
N VAL A 326 -11.62 -1.50 -5.28
CA VAL A 326 -12.93 -0.90 -5.48
C VAL A 326 -13.83 -1.26 -4.32
N SER A 327 -14.14 -0.26 -3.49
CA SER A 327 -15.18 -0.34 -2.48
C SER A 327 -16.43 0.34 -3.01
N LEU A 328 -17.56 -0.36 -2.97
CA LEU A 328 -18.85 0.18 -3.39
C LEU A 328 -19.90 -0.21 -2.36
N VAL A 329 -20.69 0.75 -1.92
CA VAL A 329 -21.89 0.51 -1.11
C VAL A 329 -23.03 0.09 -2.05
N PRO A 330 -23.44 -1.19 -2.09
CA PRO A 330 -24.56 -1.63 -2.89
C PRO A 330 -25.85 -1.19 -2.19
N PHE A 331 -26.61 -0.32 -2.83
CA PHE A 331 -27.98 -0.05 -2.40
C PHE A 331 -28.89 -1.16 -2.96
N LYS A 332 -29.37 -2.05 -2.08
CA LYS A 332 -30.59 -2.81 -2.34
C LYS A 332 -31.73 -2.14 -1.57
N VAL A 333 -32.60 -1.43 -2.27
CA VAL A 333 -33.87 -0.93 -1.69
C VAL A 333 -34.82 -2.12 -1.63
N GLY A 334 -35.02 -2.71 -0.44
CA GLY A 334 -35.97 -3.81 -0.23
C GLY A 334 -35.99 -4.37 1.20
N VAL A 335 -36.94 -3.86 2.01
CA VAL A 335 -37.69 -4.42 3.17
C VAL A 335 -37.00 -5.39 4.18
N ALA A 336 -35.67 -5.48 4.25
CA ALA A 336 -34.95 -6.17 5.32
C ALA A 336 -33.89 -5.20 5.90
N PRO A 337 -33.47 -5.32 7.18
CA PRO A 337 -32.61 -4.33 7.81
C PRO A 337 -31.41 -4.08 6.92
N ALA A 338 -31.21 -2.81 6.54
CA ALA A 338 -30.19 -2.38 5.58
C ALA A 338 -28.82 -2.85 6.04
N ARG A 339 -28.40 -4.03 5.59
CA ARG A 339 -27.03 -4.50 5.74
C ARG A 339 -26.24 -3.77 4.67
N MET A 340 -25.53 -2.73 5.08
CA MET A 340 -24.55 -2.05 4.25
C MET A 340 -23.39 -3.02 4.01
N PHE A 341 -23.42 -3.72 2.87
CA PHE A 341 -22.35 -4.64 2.48
C PHE A 341 -21.39 -3.93 1.54
N THR A 342 -20.36 -3.26 2.05
CA THR A 342 -19.30 -2.77 1.18
C THR A 342 -18.69 -3.93 0.39
N ARG A 343 -18.90 -3.97 -0.93
CA ARG A 343 -18.20 -4.94 -1.77
C ARG A 343 -16.86 -4.35 -2.12
N VAL A 344 -15.82 -5.02 -1.64
CA VAL A 344 -14.44 -4.65 -1.94
C VAL A 344 -13.85 -5.66 -2.91
N TYR A 345 -13.56 -5.20 -4.13
CA TYR A 345 -12.82 -5.94 -5.15
C TYR A 345 -11.37 -5.48 -5.14
N ALA A 346 -10.44 -6.41 -5.27
CA ALA A 346 -9.03 -6.09 -5.49
C ALA A 346 -8.63 -6.74 -6.83
N GLY A 347 -8.45 -5.94 -7.87
CA GLY A 347 -7.82 -6.41 -9.11
C GLY A 347 -6.30 -6.35 -8.94
N LEU A 348 -5.59 -7.41 -9.33
CA LEU A 348 -4.13 -7.43 -9.31
C LEU A 348 -3.63 -7.55 -10.74
N HIS A 349 -2.82 -6.60 -11.16
CA HIS A 349 -2.28 -6.52 -12.50
C HIS A 349 -0.76 -6.61 -12.42
N PHE A 350 -0.21 -7.74 -12.84
CA PHE A 350 1.23 -7.88 -13.00
C PHE A 350 1.71 -7.07 -14.20
N ALA A 351 2.90 -6.49 -14.09
CA ALA A 351 3.56 -5.91 -15.25
C ALA A 351 3.87 -7.05 -16.23
N ALA A 352 3.13 -7.13 -17.34
CA ALA A 352 3.41 -8.08 -18.40
C ALA A 352 4.64 -7.61 -19.18
N HIS A 353 5.61 -8.50 -19.36
CA HIS A 353 6.73 -8.34 -20.28
C HIS A 353 6.62 -9.37 -21.40
#